data_AF-A0A4Y7TH89-F1
#
_entry.id   AF-A0A4Y7TH89-F1
#
_cell.length_a   1.000
_cell.length_b   1.000
_cell.length_c   1.000
_cell.angle_alpha   90.00
_cell.angle_beta   90.00
_cell.angle_gamma   90.00
#
_symmetry.space_group_name_H-M   'P 1'
#
loop_
_entity.id
_entity.type
_entity.pdbx_description
1 polymer ?
#
loop_
_entity_poly.entity_id
_entity_poly.type
_entity_poly.pdbx_seq_one_letter_code
_entity_poly.pdbx_strand_id
1 'polypeptide(L)'
;MAEQESKARIHFTQVAQLARRLDRVLVLPNVGKSRMGACYKYPFETYYDASPFFYEAPSTPDAEFGGAGYVKLEDFRAWSEAQRKPVRSRLLSVAASTPQDVLYSAAESLEENNDLVIHQYPTEIARETGFPGCFPSKWTQLELGETSMFVALDSQSPSVASPMEFGELLVSKIDNGRKTPRPDLGALHTHPNELQEALQPPIEPDLAMRDPDVLILNWDLRRPIFSPDPLSDVSLQYSPLLQDLATKLAPSSPYLAIHWRMETVDVDVLGDCAHSLVAVLSDLLHDTGHLGLGVKKVWFASDYPYPIASPYWKYLRGRGR
;
A
#
# COMPACT_ATOMS: atom_id res chain seq x y z
N MET A 1 14.03 7.54 -3.68
CA MET A 1 14.62 6.19 -3.78
C MET A 1 13.52 5.19 -4.06
N ALA A 2 13.71 4.25 -5.00
CA ALA A 2 12.74 3.17 -5.21
C ALA A 2 12.55 2.39 -3.91
N GLU A 3 11.31 2.04 -3.59
CA GLU A 3 11.04 1.26 -2.38
C GLU A 3 11.46 -0.18 -2.63
N GLN A 4 11.97 -0.86 -1.59
CA GLN A 4 12.31 -2.28 -1.71
C GLN A 4 11.03 -3.08 -2.00
N GLU A 5 11.08 -3.97 -2.98
CA GLU A 5 9.93 -4.78 -3.38
C GLU A 5 9.28 -5.57 -2.22
N SER A 6 10.07 -6.11 -1.29
CA SER A 6 9.52 -6.77 -0.09
C SER A 6 8.68 -5.83 0.76
N LYS A 7 8.99 -4.53 0.79
CA LYS A 7 8.19 -3.52 1.47
C LYS A 7 6.89 -3.24 0.72
N ALA A 8 6.94 -3.14 -0.61
CA ALA A 8 5.74 -2.98 -1.43
C ALA A 8 4.73 -4.12 -1.20
N ARG A 9 5.22 -5.37 -1.09
CA ARG A 9 4.38 -6.53 -0.74
C ARG A 9 3.73 -6.38 0.64
N ILE A 10 4.51 -6.01 1.66
CA ILE A 10 3.99 -5.77 3.02
C ILE A 10 2.93 -4.67 3.02
N HIS A 11 3.22 -3.53 2.40
CA HIS A 11 2.29 -2.39 2.32
C HIS A 11 0.98 -2.80 1.64
N PHE A 12 1.06 -3.52 0.52
CA PHE A 12 -0.13 -3.94 -0.19
C PHE A 12 -0.98 -4.93 0.61
N THR A 13 -0.36 -5.88 1.31
CA THR A 13 -1.10 -6.80 2.21
C THR A 13 -1.83 -6.03 3.30
N GLN A 14 -1.24 -4.98 3.87
CA GLN A 14 -1.91 -4.12 4.87
C GLN A 14 -3.09 -3.35 4.27
N VAL A 15 -2.93 -2.81 3.05
CA VAL A 15 -4.00 -2.12 2.33
C VAL A 15 -5.16 -3.06 1.99
N ALA A 16 -4.87 -4.30 1.58
CA ALA A 16 -5.89 -5.31 1.32
C ALA A 16 -6.65 -5.69 2.59
N GLN A 17 -5.94 -5.83 3.71
CA GLN A 17 -6.54 -6.08 5.02
C GLN A 17 -7.42 -4.91 5.50
N LEU A 18 -7.01 -3.67 5.24
CA LEU A 18 -7.81 -2.48 5.50
C LEU A 18 -9.09 -2.50 4.66
N ALA A 19 -8.99 -2.73 3.35
CA ALA A 19 -10.14 -2.78 2.45
C ALA A 19 -11.16 -3.85 2.90
N ARG A 20 -10.69 -5.04 3.28
CA ARG A 20 -11.55 -6.11 3.81
C ARG A 20 -12.24 -5.73 5.11
N ARG A 21 -11.52 -5.10 6.05
CA ARG A 21 -12.09 -4.66 7.34
C ARG A 21 -13.10 -3.53 7.20
N LEU A 22 -12.93 -2.68 6.19
CA LEU A 22 -13.88 -1.62 5.85
C LEU A 22 -15.03 -2.09 4.96
N ASP A 23 -15.08 -3.39 4.62
CA ASP A 23 -16.04 -3.96 3.66
C ASP A 23 -16.09 -3.16 2.35
N ARG A 24 -14.91 -2.93 1.76
CA ARG A 24 -14.71 -2.17 0.52
C ARG A 24 -14.03 -3.01 -0.54
N VAL A 25 -14.44 -2.81 -1.79
CA VAL A 25 -13.76 -3.39 -2.95
C VAL A 25 -12.37 -2.75 -3.09
N LEU A 26 -11.33 -3.59 -3.13
CA LEU A 26 -9.97 -3.12 -3.34
C LEU A 26 -9.71 -2.83 -4.82
N VAL A 27 -9.30 -1.60 -5.16
CA VAL A 27 -8.79 -1.32 -6.51
C VAL A 27 -7.32 -1.73 -6.58
N LEU A 28 -6.99 -2.72 -7.41
CA LEU A 28 -5.61 -3.15 -7.60
C LEU A 28 -4.79 -2.03 -8.23
N PRO A 29 -3.63 -1.66 -7.65
CA PRO A 29 -2.81 -0.59 -8.18
C PRO A 29 -2.03 -1.04 -9.43
N ASN A 30 -1.64 -0.09 -10.27
CA ASN A 30 -0.62 -0.35 -11.29
C ASN A 30 0.77 -0.46 -10.64
N VAL A 31 1.71 -1.08 -11.35
CA VAL A 31 3.09 -1.34 -10.91
C VAL A 31 4.12 -0.69 -11.84
N GLY A 32 5.30 -0.42 -11.30
CA GLY A 32 6.46 -0.01 -12.08
C GLY A 32 7.57 0.57 -11.21
N LYS A 33 8.83 0.41 -11.66
CA LYS A 33 10.03 0.85 -10.92
C LYS A 33 10.04 0.35 -9.46
N SER A 34 9.65 -0.91 -9.27
CA SER A 34 9.54 -1.58 -7.95
C SER A 34 8.57 -0.90 -6.97
N ARG A 35 7.51 -0.25 -7.49
CA ARG A 35 6.49 0.42 -6.70
C ARG A 35 5.09 0.09 -7.22
N MET A 36 4.10 0.31 -6.35
CA MET A 36 2.67 0.15 -6.63
C MET A 36 1.95 1.49 -6.45
N GLY A 37 0.93 1.76 -7.27
CA GLY A 37 0.06 2.92 -7.14
C GLY A 37 -0.68 3.30 -8.42
N ALA A 38 -1.66 4.19 -8.30
CA ALA A 38 -2.55 4.58 -9.41
C ALA A 38 -1.84 5.30 -10.57
N CYS A 39 -0.62 5.78 -10.36
CA CYS A 39 0.12 6.54 -11.36
C CYS A 39 1.08 5.71 -12.22
N TYR A 40 1.33 4.44 -11.89
CA TYR A 40 2.26 3.63 -12.67
C TYR A 40 1.64 3.11 -13.97
N LYS A 41 2.51 2.60 -14.85
CA LYS A 41 2.17 2.26 -16.23
C LYS A 41 1.64 0.84 -16.39
N TYR A 42 2.22 -0.12 -15.67
CA TYR A 42 1.97 -1.53 -15.93
C TYR A 42 0.82 -2.03 -15.05
N PRO A 43 -0.10 -2.86 -15.56
CA PRO A 43 -1.13 -3.50 -14.75
C PRO A 43 -0.51 -4.31 -13.61
N PHE A 44 -1.24 -4.44 -12.49
CA PHE A 44 -0.82 -5.20 -11.31
C PHE A 44 -0.24 -6.58 -11.66
N GLU A 45 -0.92 -7.29 -12.56
CA GLU A 45 -0.63 -8.65 -13.00
C GLU A 45 0.66 -8.78 -13.80
N THR A 46 1.26 -7.65 -14.18
CA THR A 46 2.61 -7.64 -14.75
C THR A 46 3.60 -8.17 -13.73
N TYR A 47 3.48 -7.76 -12.46
CA TYR A 47 4.43 -8.13 -11.40
C TYR A 47 3.89 -9.17 -10.45
N TYR A 48 2.60 -9.17 -10.15
CA TYR A 48 2.03 -9.97 -9.07
C TYR A 48 0.86 -10.84 -9.53
N ASP A 49 0.57 -11.89 -8.77
CA ASP A 49 -0.63 -12.69 -8.94
C ASP A 49 -1.79 -12.08 -8.13
N ALA A 50 -2.91 -11.79 -8.79
CA ALA A 50 -4.12 -11.25 -8.18
C ALA A 50 -5.06 -12.34 -7.64
N SER A 51 -4.83 -13.61 -7.98
CA SER A 51 -5.69 -14.74 -7.60
C SER A 51 -5.93 -14.85 -6.08
N PRO A 52 -4.93 -14.62 -5.20
CA PRO A 52 -5.12 -14.71 -3.75
C PRO A 52 -6.12 -13.70 -3.15
N PHE A 53 -6.45 -12.63 -3.87
CA PHE A 53 -7.41 -11.61 -3.41
C PHE A 53 -8.84 -11.92 -3.84
N PHE A 54 -9.05 -13.00 -4.59
CA PHE A 54 -10.37 -13.44 -4.99
C PHE A 54 -11.01 -14.20 -3.83
N TYR A 55 -11.98 -13.58 -3.18
CA TYR A 55 -12.93 -14.27 -2.30
C TYR A 55 -14.27 -14.29 -3.02
N GLU A 56 -14.85 -15.47 -3.23
CA GLU A 56 -16.24 -15.57 -3.68
C GLU A 56 -17.14 -14.94 -2.61
N ALA A 57 -17.59 -13.70 -2.86
CA ALA A 57 -18.65 -13.13 -2.03
C ALA A 57 -19.95 -13.93 -2.27
N PRO A 58 -20.78 -14.16 -1.24
CA PRO A 58 -22.08 -14.78 -1.44
C PRO A 58 -22.85 -13.96 -2.47
N SER A 59 -23.24 -14.64 -3.55
CA SER A 59 -23.98 -14.07 -4.68
C SER A 59 -25.24 -13.36 -4.20
N THR A 60 -25.19 -12.04 -4.09
CA THR A 60 -26.38 -11.21 -4.03
C THR A 60 -26.69 -10.74 -5.46
N PRO A 61 -27.95 -10.87 -5.91
CA PRO A 61 -28.32 -10.65 -7.31
C PRO A 61 -28.24 -9.18 -7.77
N ASP A 62 -27.95 -8.22 -6.88
CA ASP A 62 -27.96 -6.78 -7.17
C ASP A 62 -26.56 -6.12 -7.20
N ALA A 63 -25.48 -6.90 -7.04
CA ALA A 63 -24.11 -6.35 -7.09
C ALA A 63 -23.63 -6.22 -8.54
N GLU A 64 -23.65 -5.00 -9.09
CA GLU A 64 -23.06 -4.67 -10.41
C GLU A 64 -21.55 -5.00 -10.49
N PHE A 65 -20.89 -5.15 -9.34
CA PHE A 65 -19.57 -5.76 -9.20
C PHE A 65 -19.70 -7.14 -8.58
N GLY A 66 -20.03 -8.13 -9.41
CA GLY A 66 -20.19 -9.51 -8.96
C GLY A 66 -18.94 -10.04 -8.26
N GLY A 67 -19.10 -10.48 -7.01
CA GLY A 67 -18.32 -11.56 -6.41
C GLY A 67 -16.82 -11.35 -6.15
N ALA A 68 -16.20 -10.24 -6.54
CA ALA A 68 -14.76 -10.04 -6.40
C ALA A 68 -14.41 -9.07 -5.27
N GLY A 69 -13.56 -9.52 -4.33
CA GLY A 69 -12.96 -8.67 -3.29
C GLY A 69 -12.03 -7.56 -3.82
N TYR A 70 -11.84 -7.48 -5.15
CA TYR A 70 -11.04 -6.48 -5.82
C TYR A 70 -11.55 -6.17 -7.24
N VAL A 71 -11.07 -5.06 -7.81
CA VAL A 71 -11.23 -4.68 -9.22
C VAL A 71 -9.90 -4.17 -9.79
N LYS A 72 -9.64 -4.34 -11.09
CA LYS A 72 -8.43 -3.80 -11.71
C LYS A 72 -8.50 -2.28 -11.82
N LEU A 73 -7.35 -1.60 -11.80
CA LEU A 73 -7.29 -0.15 -11.92
C LEU A 73 -7.97 0.38 -13.18
N GLU A 74 -7.75 -0.28 -14.33
CA GLU A 74 -8.30 0.16 -15.61
C GLU A 74 -9.83 -0.06 -15.68
N ASP A 75 -10.34 -1.13 -15.07
CA ASP A 75 -11.78 -1.40 -14.99
C ASP A 75 -12.46 -0.36 -14.08
N PHE A 76 -11.84 -0.06 -12.92
CA PHE A 76 -12.29 1.01 -12.03
C PHE A 76 -12.24 2.38 -12.71
N ARG A 77 -11.19 2.64 -13.50
CA ARG A 77 -11.07 3.87 -14.29
C ARG A 77 -12.20 4.00 -15.29
N ALA A 78 -12.45 2.96 -16.10
CA ALA A 78 -13.53 2.95 -17.07
C ALA A 78 -14.90 3.16 -16.38
N TRP A 79 -15.12 2.53 -15.23
CA TRP A 79 -16.32 2.75 -14.42
C TRP A 79 -16.45 4.20 -13.95
N SER A 80 -15.36 4.80 -13.45
CA SER A 80 -15.36 6.20 -12.96
C SER A 80 -15.61 7.20 -14.10
N GLU A 81 -15.02 6.93 -15.27
CA GLU A 81 -15.19 7.75 -16.49
C GLU A 81 -16.60 7.65 -17.08
N ALA A 82 -17.29 6.53 -16.86
CA ALA A 82 -18.68 6.34 -17.29
C ALA A 82 -19.71 7.03 -16.37
N GLN A 83 -19.30 7.55 -15.20
CA GLN A 83 -20.21 8.21 -14.29
C GLN A 83 -20.71 9.54 -14.87
N ARG A 84 -22.01 9.80 -14.71
CA ARG A 84 -22.64 11.05 -15.17
C ARG A 84 -22.31 12.24 -14.28
N LYS A 85 -21.93 11.98 -13.03
CA LYS A 85 -21.54 12.98 -12.04
C LYS A 85 -20.17 12.60 -11.49
N PRO A 86 -19.37 13.59 -11.03
CA PRO A 86 -18.14 13.30 -10.31
C PRO A 86 -18.40 12.35 -9.13
N VAL A 87 -17.48 11.41 -8.94
CA VAL A 87 -17.52 10.41 -7.87
C VAL A 87 -16.90 11.04 -6.63
N ARG A 88 -17.71 11.10 -5.57
CA ARG A 88 -17.30 11.65 -4.28
C ARG A 88 -16.19 10.81 -3.67
N SER A 89 -15.04 11.43 -3.51
CA SER A 89 -13.81 10.78 -3.10
C SER A 89 -13.18 11.49 -1.89
N ARG A 90 -12.49 10.74 -1.04
CA ARG A 90 -11.72 11.30 0.08
C ARG A 90 -10.31 10.75 0.07
N LEU A 91 -9.32 11.61 0.24
CA LEU A 91 -7.94 11.21 0.44
C LEU A 91 -7.69 10.95 1.93
N LEU A 92 -7.14 9.78 2.20
CA LEU A 92 -6.63 9.35 3.50
C LEU A 92 -5.13 9.07 3.35
N SER A 93 -4.32 9.85 4.04
CA SER A 93 -2.88 9.64 4.16
C SER A 93 -2.56 8.98 5.48
N VAL A 94 -1.72 7.95 5.47
CA VAL A 94 -1.30 7.21 6.67
C VAL A 94 0.22 7.12 6.69
N ALA A 95 0.86 7.63 7.74
CA ALA A 95 2.32 7.65 7.85
C ALA A 95 2.79 7.52 9.31
N ALA A 96 4.09 7.35 9.50
CA ALA A 96 4.69 7.25 10.83
C ALA A 96 4.72 8.59 11.60
N SER A 97 4.57 9.73 10.91
CA SER A 97 4.61 11.06 11.51
C SER A 97 3.86 12.06 10.63
N THR A 98 3.18 13.02 11.25
CA THR A 98 2.49 14.12 10.55
C THR A 98 3.50 15.13 9.97
N PRO A 99 3.44 15.47 8.67
CA PRO A 99 4.23 16.55 8.08
C PRO A 99 3.93 17.90 8.74
N GLN A 100 4.94 18.79 8.81
CA GLN A 100 4.77 20.11 9.41
C GLN A 100 3.68 20.95 8.71
N ASP A 101 3.61 20.89 7.37
CA ASP A 101 2.60 21.63 6.60
C ASP A 101 1.17 21.20 6.95
N VAL A 102 0.98 19.90 7.23
CA VAL A 102 -0.31 19.37 7.71
C VAL A 102 -0.58 19.88 9.13
N LEU A 103 0.41 19.92 10.02
CA LEU A 103 0.22 20.46 11.37
C LEU A 103 -0.14 21.96 11.38
N TYR A 104 0.47 22.76 10.50
CA TYR A 104 0.20 24.20 10.41
C TYR A 104 -1.14 24.54 9.76
N SER A 105 -1.63 23.68 8.86
CA SER A 105 -2.87 23.89 8.12
C SER A 105 -4.06 23.14 8.70
N ALA A 106 -3.82 22.13 9.54
CA ALA A 106 -4.88 21.39 10.18
C ALA A 106 -5.66 22.32 11.10
N ALA A 107 -6.95 22.50 10.80
CA ALA A 107 -7.81 23.38 11.56
C ALA A 107 -7.96 22.86 13.00
N GLU A 108 -8.08 21.54 13.16
CA GLU A 108 -8.20 20.84 14.45
C GLU A 108 -7.68 19.39 14.30
N SER A 109 -7.05 18.84 15.35
CA SER A 109 -6.94 17.38 15.50
C SER A 109 -8.34 16.87 15.82
N LEU A 110 -8.94 16.12 14.89
CA LEU A 110 -10.31 15.64 15.04
C LEU A 110 -10.44 14.74 16.27
N GLU A 111 -9.40 13.95 16.53
CA GLU A 111 -9.30 13.11 17.71
C GLU A 111 -7.83 12.87 18.06
N GLU A 112 -7.53 13.00 19.35
CA GLU A 112 -6.25 12.65 19.95
C GLU A 112 -6.54 11.57 20.99
N ASN A 113 -6.29 10.31 20.62
CA ASN A 113 -6.10 9.25 21.60
C ASN A 113 -4.59 9.02 21.72
N ASN A 114 -4.11 8.52 22.87
CA ASN A 114 -2.67 8.38 23.16
C ASN A 114 -1.86 7.60 22.10
N ASP A 115 -2.52 6.95 21.14
CA ASP A 115 -1.96 6.05 20.13
C ASP A 115 -2.27 6.44 18.67
N LEU A 116 -3.23 7.34 18.43
CA LEU A 116 -3.70 7.71 17.09
C LEU A 116 -4.09 9.17 17.05
N VAL A 117 -3.49 9.90 16.12
CA VAL A 117 -3.85 11.30 15.84
C VAL A 117 -4.38 11.40 14.41
N ILE A 118 -5.58 11.96 14.28
CA ILE A 118 -6.20 12.24 12.99
C ILE A 118 -6.25 13.75 12.79
N HIS A 119 -5.58 14.23 11.75
CA HIS A 119 -5.63 15.62 11.32
C HIS A 119 -6.48 15.74 10.07
N GLN A 120 -7.40 16.70 10.07
CA GLN A 120 -8.08 17.14 8.85
C GLN A 120 -7.32 18.32 8.27
N TYR A 121 -7.03 18.28 6.98
CA TYR A 121 -6.24 19.32 6.32
C TYR A 121 -6.81 19.67 4.94
N PRO A 122 -6.57 20.90 4.42
CA PRO A 122 -7.02 21.31 3.10
C PRO A 122 -6.41 20.41 2.00
N THR A 123 -7.25 19.83 1.14
CA THR A 123 -6.77 18.89 0.11
C THR A 123 -5.80 19.51 -0.90
N GLU A 124 -5.81 20.84 -1.04
CA GLU A 124 -4.85 21.59 -1.84
C GLU A 124 -3.39 21.34 -1.44
N ILE A 125 -3.13 21.09 -0.15
CA ILE A 125 -1.79 20.77 0.36
C ILE A 125 -1.49 19.25 0.42
N ALA A 126 -2.24 18.43 -0.32
CA ALA A 126 -1.99 16.99 -0.35
C ALA A 126 -0.60 16.65 -0.90
N ARG A 127 -0.03 17.50 -1.78
CA ARG A 127 1.27 17.23 -2.41
C ARG A 127 2.42 17.22 -1.40
N GLU A 128 2.29 17.99 -0.34
CA GLU A 128 3.19 18.12 0.81
C GLU A 128 3.22 16.83 1.63
N THR A 129 2.19 15.99 1.51
CA THR A 129 2.12 14.64 2.12
C THR A 129 2.76 13.54 1.27
N GLY A 130 3.42 13.90 0.16
CA GLY A 130 3.95 12.95 -0.81
C GLY A 130 2.90 12.39 -1.78
N PHE A 131 1.68 12.93 -1.77
CA PHE A 131 0.63 12.53 -2.70
C PHE A 131 1.06 12.77 -4.16
N PRO A 132 0.93 11.78 -5.05
CA PRO A 132 1.52 11.86 -6.39
C PRO A 132 0.79 12.88 -7.27
N GLY A 133 1.53 13.87 -7.79
CA GLY A 133 0.97 14.98 -8.58
C GLY A 133 0.30 14.60 -9.92
N CYS A 134 0.49 13.38 -10.40
CA CYS A 134 -0.21 12.83 -11.57
C CYS A 134 -1.68 12.49 -11.29
N PHE A 135 -2.08 12.34 -10.02
CA PHE A 135 -3.40 11.85 -9.67
C PHE A 135 -4.53 12.74 -10.20
N PRO A 136 -4.55 14.07 -9.99
CA PRO A 136 -5.66 14.92 -10.45
C PRO A 136 -5.83 14.90 -11.97
N SER A 137 -4.73 14.77 -12.72
CA SER A 137 -4.77 14.70 -14.19
C SER A 137 -5.25 13.35 -14.73
N LYS A 138 -5.04 12.26 -13.97
CA LYS A 138 -5.43 10.90 -14.38
C LYS A 138 -6.86 10.55 -13.98
N TRP A 139 -7.37 11.18 -12.92
CA TRP A 139 -8.62 10.81 -12.26
C TRP A 139 -9.56 12.01 -12.17
N THR A 140 -9.91 12.59 -13.31
CA THR A 140 -10.71 13.82 -13.38
C THR A 140 -12.15 13.66 -12.89
N GLN A 141 -12.66 12.43 -12.87
CA GLN A 141 -13.98 12.11 -12.35
C GLN A 141 -14.01 11.85 -10.84
N LEU A 142 -12.84 11.77 -10.18
CA LEU A 142 -12.79 11.61 -8.73
C LEU A 142 -12.72 12.99 -8.08
N GLU A 143 -13.84 13.44 -7.54
CA GLU A 143 -13.93 14.71 -6.82
C GLU A 143 -13.40 14.51 -5.40
N LEU A 144 -12.18 14.96 -5.18
CA LEU A 144 -11.62 15.07 -3.84
C LEU A 144 -12.33 16.20 -3.10
N GLY A 145 -12.90 15.91 -1.93
CA GLY A 145 -13.46 16.94 -1.06
C GLY A 145 -12.45 18.01 -0.66
N GLU A 146 -12.94 19.15 -0.18
CA GLU A 146 -12.11 20.30 0.25
C GLU A 146 -11.10 19.92 1.34
N THR A 147 -11.41 18.89 2.13
CA THR A 147 -10.58 18.40 3.22
C THR A 147 -10.20 16.93 3.05
N SER A 148 -8.95 16.62 3.38
CA SER A 148 -8.37 15.29 3.44
C SER A 148 -8.03 14.90 4.87
N MET A 149 -7.81 13.61 5.10
CA MET A 149 -7.44 13.08 6.42
C MET A 149 -5.98 12.63 6.42
N PHE A 150 -5.25 13.01 7.47
CA PHE A 150 -3.91 12.51 7.75
C PHE A 150 -3.94 11.75 9.07
N VAL A 151 -3.48 10.51 9.03
CA VAL A 151 -3.37 9.66 10.20
C VAL A 151 -1.89 9.40 10.46
N ALA A 152 -1.47 9.72 11.68
CA ALA A 152 -0.12 9.44 12.14
C ALA A 152 -0.12 8.58 13.41
N LEU A 153 0.95 7.81 13.56
CA LEU A 153 1.35 7.26 14.85
C LEU A 153 1.88 8.43 15.69
N ASP A 154 1.31 8.69 16.87
CA ASP A 154 1.94 9.65 17.77
C ASP A 154 3.27 9.08 18.27
N SER A 155 4.34 9.83 18.06
CA SER A 155 5.69 9.45 18.48
C SER A 155 6.04 9.97 19.88
N GLN A 156 5.19 10.81 20.49
CA GLN A 156 5.47 11.46 21.76
C GLN A 156 4.93 10.72 22.98
N SER A 157 4.05 9.72 22.80
CA SER A 157 3.59 8.87 23.91
C SER A 157 4.36 7.54 23.96
N PRO A 158 5.12 7.25 25.03
CA PRO A 158 5.83 5.97 25.19
C PRO A 158 4.89 4.79 25.50
N SER A 159 3.59 5.05 25.66
CA SER A 159 2.54 4.05 25.80
C SER A 159 2.06 3.62 24.42
N VAL A 160 2.94 3.12 23.56
CA VAL A 160 2.55 2.64 22.23
C VAL A 160 1.63 1.45 22.42
N ALA A 161 0.32 1.64 22.22
CA ALA A 161 -0.59 0.54 21.95
C ALA A 161 0.07 -0.34 20.89
N SER A 162 -0.01 -1.66 21.09
CA SER A 162 0.62 -2.60 20.17
C SER A 162 0.24 -2.24 18.73
N PRO A 163 1.14 -2.38 17.73
CA PRO A 163 0.82 -2.02 16.34
C PRO A 163 -0.52 -2.57 15.84
N MET A 164 -0.97 -3.68 16.42
CA MET A 164 -2.26 -4.34 16.18
C MET A 164 -3.47 -3.51 16.65
N GLU A 165 -3.37 -2.85 17.81
CA GLU A 165 -4.43 -1.97 18.33
C GLU A 165 -4.59 -0.71 17.46
N PHE A 166 -3.49 -0.21 16.88
CA PHE A 166 -3.55 0.91 15.93
C PHE A 166 -4.37 0.58 14.69
N GLY A 167 -4.18 -0.60 14.09
CA GLY A 167 -4.94 -0.98 12.89
C GLY A 167 -6.44 -1.07 13.14
N GLU A 168 -6.85 -1.69 14.25
CA GLU A 168 -8.27 -1.79 14.62
C GLU A 168 -8.86 -0.41 14.99
N LEU A 169 -8.08 0.44 15.66
CA LEU A 169 -8.49 1.82 15.95
C LEU A 169 -8.68 2.61 14.65
N LEU A 170 -7.74 2.54 13.72
CA LEU A 170 -7.83 3.16 12.39
C LEU A 170 -9.11 2.75 11.66
N VAL A 171 -9.41 1.45 11.64
CA VAL A 171 -10.63 0.93 11.03
C VAL A 171 -11.87 1.51 11.70
N SER A 172 -11.92 1.51 13.04
CA SER A 172 -13.08 2.02 13.78
C SER A 172 -13.36 3.50 13.53
N LYS A 173 -12.31 4.30 13.27
CA LYS A 173 -12.41 5.75 13.03
C LYS A 173 -12.73 6.10 11.58
N ILE A 174 -12.34 5.25 10.64
CA ILE A 174 -12.75 5.39 9.24
C ILE A 174 -14.19 4.90 9.06
N ASP A 175 -14.57 3.81 9.74
CA ASP A 175 -15.86 3.15 9.63
C ASP A 175 -16.97 3.82 10.48
N ASN A 176 -17.03 5.16 10.48
CA ASN A 176 -17.97 5.98 11.27
C ASN A 176 -19.46 5.75 10.90
N GLY A 177 -20.01 4.55 11.13
CA GLY A 177 -21.44 4.27 11.13
C GLY A 177 -21.96 3.11 10.28
N ARG A 178 -21.14 2.28 9.60
CA ARG A 178 -21.71 1.09 8.89
C ARG A 178 -22.25 0.01 9.82
N LYS A 179 -21.95 0.07 11.12
CA LYS A 179 -22.66 -0.73 12.13
C LYS A 179 -24.07 -0.19 12.38
N THR A 180 -24.90 -0.06 11.34
CA THR A 180 -26.28 -0.52 11.53
C THR A 180 -26.15 -2.01 11.80
N PRO A 181 -26.56 -2.52 12.98
CA PRO A 181 -26.71 -3.97 13.13
C PRO A 181 -27.54 -4.43 11.94
N ARG A 182 -27.12 -5.50 11.25
CA ARG A 182 -28.04 -6.24 10.39
C ARG A 182 -29.32 -6.39 11.21
N PRO A 183 -30.48 -5.87 10.79
CA PRO A 183 -31.70 -6.10 11.54
C PRO A 183 -31.81 -7.60 11.67
N ASP A 184 -31.74 -8.09 12.90
CA ASP A 184 -32.06 -9.47 13.17
C ASP A 184 -33.51 -9.63 12.74
N LEU A 185 -33.71 -10.28 11.59
CA LEU A 185 -35.02 -10.59 11.05
C LEU A 185 -35.84 -11.47 12.02
N GLY A 186 -35.24 -11.95 13.12
CA GLY A 186 -35.90 -12.58 14.26
C GLY A 186 -36.49 -11.63 15.32
N ALA A 187 -36.15 -10.34 15.34
CA ALA A 187 -36.60 -9.39 16.37
C ALA A 187 -37.84 -8.55 16.01
N LEU A 188 -38.40 -8.74 14.81
CA LEU A 188 -39.54 -7.96 14.29
C LEU A 188 -40.92 -8.33 14.89
N HIS A 189 -40.98 -9.05 16.01
CA HIS A 189 -42.24 -9.59 16.53
C HIS A 189 -42.62 -9.25 17.98
N THR A 190 -41.93 -8.35 18.68
CA THR A 190 -42.26 -8.16 20.11
C THR A 190 -42.70 -6.78 20.60
N HIS A 191 -42.49 -5.65 19.91
CA HIS A 191 -42.84 -4.35 20.52
C HIS A 191 -43.46 -3.31 19.55
N PRO A 192 -44.81 -3.13 19.57
CA PRO A 192 -45.50 -2.13 18.74
C PRO A 192 -45.30 -0.66 19.15
N ASN A 193 -44.66 -0.39 20.30
CA ASN A 193 -44.62 0.95 20.90
C ASN A 193 -43.33 1.75 20.62
N GLU A 194 -42.34 1.20 19.91
CA GLU A 194 -41.08 1.91 19.58
C GLU A 194 -41.14 2.65 18.22
N LEU A 195 -42.28 2.60 17.51
CA LEU A 195 -42.44 3.25 16.20
C LEU A 195 -42.62 4.78 16.26
N GLN A 196 -42.78 5.37 17.44
CA GLN A 196 -43.08 6.80 17.57
C GLN A 196 -41.82 7.69 17.71
N GLU A 197 -40.67 7.13 18.15
CA GLU A 197 -39.38 7.87 18.20
C GLU A 197 -38.61 7.82 16.86
N ALA A 198 -38.97 6.90 15.95
CA ALA A 198 -38.33 6.74 14.64
C ALA A 198 -38.80 7.76 13.56
N LEU A 199 -39.67 8.72 13.92
CA LEU A 199 -40.26 9.70 12.99
C LEU A 199 -39.71 11.12 13.13
N GLN A 200 -38.67 11.35 13.93
CA GLN A 200 -37.91 12.60 13.80
C GLN A 200 -37.02 12.49 12.55
N PRO A 201 -37.11 13.42 11.58
CA PRO A 201 -36.14 13.45 10.50
C PRO A 201 -34.76 13.60 11.13
N PRO A 202 -33.78 12.73 10.80
CA PRO A 202 -32.45 12.87 11.34
C PRO A 202 -31.95 14.28 10.98
N ILE A 203 -31.48 15.01 11.98
CA ILE A 203 -30.66 16.21 11.80
C ILE A 203 -29.63 15.82 10.73
N GLU A 204 -29.63 16.50 9.57
CA GLU A 204 -28.74 16.13 8.48
C GLU A 204 -27.32 16.06 9.05
N PRO A 205 -26.67 14.88 9.06
CA PRO A 205 -25.30 14.80 9.50
C PRO A 205 -24.49 15.69 8.56
N ASP A 206 -23.68 16.56 9.16
CA ASP A 206 -22.74 17.44 8.47
C ASP A 206 -22.15 16.70 7.26
N LEU A 207 -22.28 17.28 6.07
CA LEU A 207 -21.86 16.66 4.80
C LEU A 207 -20.39 16.22 4.83
N ALA A 208 -19.58 16.82 5.72
CA ALA A 208 -18.20 16.43 6.01
C ALA A 208 -18.05 14.99 6.56
N MET A 209 -19.06 14.42 7.24
CA MET A 209 -18.97 13.13 7.92
C MET A 209 -19.57 11.93 7.17
N ARG A 210 -20.16 12.11 5.97
CA ARG A 210 -20.67 10.96 5.20
C ARG A 210 -19.51 10.12 4.63
N ASP A 211 -19.65 8.80 4.68
CA ASP A 211 -18.70 7.81 4.14
C ASP A 211 -18.51 8.02 2.61
N PRO A 212 -17.29 8.22 2.10
CA PRO A 212 -17.07 8.49 0.67
C PRO A 212 -17.33 7.25 -0.20
N ASP A 213 -17.74 7.46 -1.45
CA ASP A 213 -17.93 6.36 -2.40
C ASP A 213 -16.57 5.72 -2.72
N VAL A 214 -15.54 6.55 -2.89
CA VAL A 214 -14.15 6.13 -3.14
C VAL A 214 -13.21 6.66 -2.05
N LEU A 215 -12.48 5.75 -1.41
CA LEU A 215 -11.40 6.09 -0.49
C LEU A 215 -10.06 6.00 -1.21
N ILE A 216 -9.36 7.13 -1.34
CA ILE A 216 -8.04 7.22 -1.96
C ILE A 216 -6.99 7.12 -0.86
N LEU A 217 -6.12 6.13 -0.96
CA LEU A 217 -5.11 5.84 0.06
C LEU A 217 -3.72 6.33 -0.38
N ASN A 218 -3.09 7.14 0.48
CA ASN A 218 -1.67 7.45 0.45
C ASN A 218 -0.99 6.76 1.64
N TRP A 219 -0.28 5.66 1.39
CA TRP A 219 0.21 4.76 2.44
C TRP A 219 1.74 4.81 2.57
N ASP A 220 2.24 5.27 3.71
CA ASP A 220 3.67 5.33 4.06
C ASP A 220 3.94 4.80 5.48
N LEU A 221 3.37 3.62 5.80
CA LEU A 221 3.67 2.88 7.02
C LEU A 221 4.58 1.68 6.74
N ARG A 222 5.77 1.72 7.33
CA ARG A 222 6.80 0.66 7.17
C ARG A 222 6.58 -0.56 8.05
N ARG A 223 5.74 -0.46 9.07
CA ARG A 223 5.46 -1.55 10.02
C ARG A 223 4.02 -2.03 9.80
N PRO A 224 3.77 -3.35 9.84
CA PRO A 224 2.42 -3.86 9.86
C PRO A 224 1.66 -3.32 11.07
N ILE A 225 0.42 -2.89 10.83
CA ILE A 225 -0.53 -2.41 11.84
C ILE A 225 -1.69 -3.38 12.07
N PHE A 226 -1.78 -4.42 11.26
CA PHE A 226 -2.73 -5.49 11.44
C PHE A 226 -1.99 -6.77 11.80
N SER A 227 -2.56 -7.54 12.72
CA SER A 227 -2.09 -8.90 12.98
C SER A 227 -2.13 -9.71 11.68
N PRO A 228 -1.14 -10.58 11.43
CA PRO A 228 -1.25 -11.57 10.39
C PRO A 228 -2.47 -12.43 10.70
N ASP A 229 -3.53 -12.27 9.90
CA ASP A 229 -4.72 -13.07 10.05
C ASP A 229 -4.41 -14.47 9.48
N PRO A 230 -4.55 -15.55 10.27
CA PRO A 230 -4.29 -16.92 9.80
C PRO A 230 -5.23 -17.33 8.64
N LEU A 231 -6.36 -16.64 8.43
CA LEU A 231 -7.25 -16.81 7.27
C LEU A 231 -6.87 -15.89 6.10
N SER A 232 -5.96 -14.95 6.31
CA SER A 232 -5.42 -14.02 5.31
C SER A 232 -3.92 -14.26 5.11
N ASP A 233 -3.53 -15.50 4.85
CA ASP A 233 -2.18 -15.83 4.33
C ASP A 233 -2.04 -15.38 2.87
N VAL A 234 -2.44 -14.12 2.62
CA VAL A 234 -2.36 -13.44 1.34
C VAL A 234 -0.91 -12.99 1.17
N SER A 235 -0.03 -13.97 1.03
CA SER A 235 1.31 -13.74 0.53
C SER A 235 1.18 -13.33 -0.93
N LEU A 236 1.44 -12.05 -1.20
CA LEU A 236 1.44 -11.53 -2.56
C LEU A 236 2.50 -12.27 -3.38
N GLN A 237 2.09 -13.13 -4.30
CA GLN A 237 2.98 -13.91 -5.16
C GLN A 237 3.35 -13.12 -6.41
N TYR A 238 4.49 -13.46 -7.03
CA TYR A 238 4.84 -12.92 -8.34
C TYR A 238 3.90 -13.45 -9.43
N SER A 239 3.73 -12.68 -10.49
CA SER A 239 2.93 -13.11 -11.64
C SER A 239 3.48 -14.41 -12.24
N PRO A 240 2.61 -15.34 -12.66
CA PRO A 240 3.06 -16.56 -13.34
C PRO A 240 3.94 -16.29 -14.55
N LEU A 241 3.68 -15.19 -15.28
CA LEU A 241 4.49 -14.76 -16.42
C LEU A 241 5.94 -14.45 -16.03
N LEU A 242 6.16 -13.78 -14.90
CA LEU A 242 7.51 -13.53 -14.38
C LEU A 242 8.17 -14.80 -13.88
N GLN A 243 7.41 -15.68 -13.23
CA GLN A 243 7.93 -16.98 -12.77
C GLN A 243 8.35 -17.87 -13.95
N ASP A 244 7.55 -17.91 -15.01
CA ASP A 244 7.85 -18.64 -16.24
C ASP A 244 9.07 -18.07 -16.95
N LEU A 245 9.18 -16.74 -17.03
CA LEU A 245 10.34 -16.08 -17.60
C LEU A 245 11.59 -16.37 -16.77
N ALA A 246 11.50 -16.26 -15.44
CA ALA A 246 12.60 -16.59 -14.54
C ALA A 246 13.05 -18.03 -14.72
N THR A 247 12.12 -18.98 -14.86
CA THR A 247 12.41 -20.40 -15.11
C THR A 247 13.11 -20.62 -16.45
N LYS A 248 12.72 -19.89 -17.50
CA LYS A 248 13.35 -19.96 -18.83
C LYS A 248 14.75 -19.34 -18.86
N LEU A 249 14.96 -18.28 -18.08
CA LEU A 249 16.25 -17.59 -17.99
C LEU A 249 17.21 -18.28 -17.01
N ALA A 250 16.67 -18.98 -16.01
CA ALA A 250 17.44 -19.66 -15.00
C ALA A 250 18.42 -20.66 -15.64
N PRO A 251 19.66 -20.72 -15.16
CA PRO A 251 20.62 -21.67 -15.66
C PRO A 251 20.24 -23.10 -15.24
N SER A 252 20.73 -24.08 -16.00
CA SER A 252 20.65 -25.49 -15.63
C SER A 252 21.19 -25.71 -14.21
N SER A 253 20.37 -26.30 -13.34
CA SER A 253 20.74 -26.70 -11.98
C SER A 253 21.91 -27.70 -11.96
N PRO A 254 22.81 -27.65 -10.97
CA PRO A 254 22.86 -26.70 -9.85
C PRO A 254 23.60 -25.40 -10.21
N TYR A 255 23.14 -24.29 -9.62
CA TYR A 255 23.74 -22.97 -9.74
C TYR A 255 23.66 -22.22 -8.41
N LEU A 256 24.52 -21.22 -8.24
CA LEU A 256 24.51 -20.34 -7.07
C LEU A 256 23.96 -18.97 -7.49
N ALA A 257 23.00 -18.44 -6.74
CA ALA A 257 22.47 -17.09 -6.96
C ALA A 257 22.71 -16.23 -5.73
N ILE A 258 23.23 -15.02 -5.95
CA ILE A 258 23.61 -14.08 -4.91
C ILE A 258 22.85 -12.79 -5.18
N HIS A 259 22.15 -12.30 -4.17
CA HIS A 259 21.56 -10.97 -4.19
C HIS A 259 22.25 -10.13 -3.11
N TRP A 260 23.11 -9.22 -3.53
CA TRP A 260 23.86 -8.34 -2.64
C TRP A 260 23.29 -6.93 -2.66
N ARG A 261 22.87 -6.49 -1.48
CA ARG A 261 22.24 -5.20 -1.22
C ARG A 261 23.22 -4.30 -0.49
N MET A 262 23.66 -3.24 -1.15
CA MET A 262 24.72 -2.35 -0.66
C MET A 262 24.17 -1.03 -0.12
N GLU A 263 22.89 -0.73 -0.32
CA GLU A 263 22.28 0.55 0.08
C GLU A 263 22.30 0.83 1.59
N THR A 264 22.49 -0.21 2.42
CA THR A 264 22.61 -0.10 3.88
C THR A 264 24.04 -0.29 4.40
N VAL A 265 25.01 -0.52 3.51
CA VAL A 265 26.40 -0.78 3.87
C VAL A 265 27.18 0.52 3.81
N ASP A 266 27.98 0.81 4.85
CA ASP A 266 28.87 1.96 4.84
C ASP A 266 29.90 1.83 3.71
N VAL A 267 30.13 2.92 2.98
CA VAL A 267 31.05 2.96 1.84
C VAL A 267 32.46 2.59 2.29
N ASP A 268 32.85 2.96 3.51
CA ASP A 268 34.19 2.74 4.04
C ASP A 268 34.49 1.24 4.29
N VAL A 269 33.47 0.42 4.55
CA VAL A 269 33.62 -1.03 4.78
C VAL A 269 33.24 -1.88 3.58
N LEU A 270 32.73 -1.25 2.50
CA LEU A 270 32.20 -1.96 1.34
C LEU A 270 33.25 -2.87 0.68
N GLY A 271 34.51 -2.43 0.65
CA GLY A 271 35.62 -3.22 0.14
C GLY A 271 35.86 -4.50 0.94
N ASP A 272 35.85 -4.41 2.27
CA ASP A 272 36.04 -5.56 3.15
C ASP A 272 34.85 -6.54 3.06
N CYS A 273 33.63 -6.02 2.93
CA CYS A 273 32.44 -6.83 2.68
C CYS A 273 32.53 -7.56 1.32
N ALA A 274 33.02 -6.88 0.28
CA ALA A 274 33.23 -7.49 -1.03
C ALA A 274 34.25 -8.64 -0.97
N HIS A 275 35.39 -8.41 -0.29
CA HIS A 275 36.42 -9.42 -0.11
C HIS A 275 35.90 -10.63 0.67
N SER A 276 35.16 -10.38 1.75
CA SER A 276 34.55 -11.44 2.56
C SER A 276 33.52 -12.24 1.76
N LEU A 277 32.70 -11.59 0.94
CA LEU A 277 31.78 -12.28 0.04
C LEU A 277 32.53 -13.19 -0.94
N VAL A 278 33.59 -12.69 -1.59
CA VAL A 278 34.40 -13.50 -2.51
C VAL A 278 35.04 -14.69 -1.80
N ALA A 279 35.53 -14.51 -0.58
CA ALA A 279 36.09 -15.60 0.23
C ALA A 279 35.03 -16.69 0.50
N VAL A 280 33.85 -16.30 0.99
CA VAL A 280 32.72 -17.23 1.23
C VAL A 280 32.32 -17.98 -0.04
N LEU A 281 32.25 -17.29 -1.18
CA LEU A 281 31.93 -17.92 -2.46
C LEU A 281 33.01 -18.90 -2.90
N SER A 282 34.28 -18.56 -2.69
CA SER A 282 35.39 -19.44 -3.01
C SER A 282 35.32 -20.70 -2.17
N ASP A 283 35.14 -20.59 -0.86
CA ASP A 283 35.05 -21.74 0.05
C ASP A 283 33.85 -22.65 -0.30
N LEU A 284 32.68 -22.06 -0.57
CA LEU A 284 31.48 -22.80 -0.99
C LEU A 284 31.67 -23.56 -2.31
N LEU A 285 32.35 -22.95 -3.28
CA LEU A 285 32.57 -23.56 -4.60
C LEU A 285 33.69 -24.62 -4.56
N HIS A 286 34.64 -24.52 -3.63
CA HIS A 286 35.68 -25.54 -3.42
C HIS A 286 35.17 -26.77 -2.64
N ASP A 287 34.08 -26.64 -1.89
CA ASP A 287 33.38 -27.78 -1.27
C ASP A 287 32.61 -28.62 -2.31
N THR A 288 33.37 -29.24 -3.21
CA THR A 288 32.85 -30.10 -4.29
C THR A 288 32.26 -31.42 -3.80
N GLY A 289 32.36 -31.73 -2.49
CA GLY A 289 31.74 -32.90 -1.87
C GLY A 289 30.30 -32.66 -1.41
N HIS A 290 29.91 -31.39 -1.22
CA HIS A 290 28.56 -31.01 -0.78
C HIS A 290 28.01 -29.83 -1.58
N LEU A 291 28.23 -28.59 -1.12
CA LEU A 291 27.51 -27.40 -1.61
C LEU A 291 27.95 -26.94 -3.01
N GLY A 292 29.22 -27.15 -3.35
CA GLY A 292 29.78 -26.81 -4.66
C GLY A 292 29.59 -27.87 -5.73
N LEU A 293 29.05 -29.05 -5.38
CA LEU A 293 28.95 -30.18 -6.30
C LEU A 293 28.12 -29.82 -7.55
N GLY A 294 28.78 -29.81 -8.70
CA GLY A 294 28.14 -29.55 -10.00
C GLY A 294 27.80 -28.08 -10.27
N VAL A 295 28.08 -27.16 -9.34
CA VAL A 295 27.81 -25.73 -9.51
C VAL A 295 28.80 -25.15 -10.52
N LYS A 296 28.29 -24.77 -11.71
CA LYS A 296 29.12 -24.20 -12.80
C LYS A 296 28.82 -22.73 -13.10
N LYS A 297 27.73 -22.21 -12.55
CA LYS A 297 27.23 -20.88 -12.86
C LYS A 297 26.90 -20.16 -11.55
N VAL A 298 27.39 -18.94 -11.44
CA VAL A 298 27.09 -18.02 -10.34
C VAL A 298 26.35 -16.83 -10.93
N TRP A 299 25.14 -16.57 -10.43
CA TRP A 299 24.36 -15.38 -10.74
C TRP A 299 24.54 -14.38 -9.61
N PHE A 300 24.79 -13.13 -9.96
CA PHE A 300 25.02 -12.07 -9.00
C PHE A 300 24.18 -10.86 -9.36
N ALA A 301 23.28 -10.49 -8.47
CA ALA A 301 22.43 -9.32 -8.56
C ALA A 301 22.85 -8.33 -7.48
N SER A 302 23.05 -7.08 -7.87
CA SER A 302 23.41 -5.99 -6.96
C SER A 302 22.71 -4.70 -7.36
N ASP A 303 22.49 -3.83 -6.38
CA ASP A 303 21.92 -2.49 -6.49
C ASP A 303 22.92 -1.42 -6.97
N TYR A 304 24.13 -1.81 -7.39
CA TYR A 304 25.15 -0.95 -8.03
C TYR A 304 24.81 -0.62 -9.50
N PRO A 305 25.16 0.57 -10.06
CA PRO A 305 26.13 1.53 -9.55
C PRO A 305 25.51 2.65 -8.72
N TYR A 306 26.06 2.89 -7.53
CA TYR A 306 26.21 4.27 -7.09
C TYR A 306 26.94 4.98 -8.22
N PRO A 307 26.40 6.04 -8.85
CA PRO A 307 27.19 6.77 -9.81
C PRO A 307 28.40 7.26 -9.02
N ILE A 308 29.60 6.76 -9.36
CA ILE A 308 30.84 7.45 -9.07
C ILE A 308 30.78 8.73 -9.89
N ALA A 309 29.94 9.67 -9.47
CA ALA A 309 30.01 11.05 -9.85
C ALA A 309 31.24 11.58 -9.11
N SER A 310 32.41 11.17 -9.57
CA SER A 310 33.62 11.94 -9.31
C SER A 310 33.29 13.38 -9.74
N PRO A 311 33.49 14.40 -8.89
CA PRO A 311 33.18 15.78 -9.22
C PRO A 311 33.90 16.29 -10.48
N TYR A 312 34.86 15.53 -11.02
CA TYR A 312 35.62 15.82 -12.23
C TYR A 312 34.85 15.77 -13.55
N TRP A 313 33.68 15.11 -13.64
CA TRP A 313 32.97 15.03 -14.93
C TRP A 313 32.37 16.37 -15.39
N LYS A 314 32.14 17.33 -14.47
CA LYS A 314 31.67 18.68 -14.82
C LYS A 314 32.72 19.53 -15.54
N TYR A 315 34.02 19.20 -15.45
CA TYR A 315 35.08 19.97 -16.10
C TYR A 315 35.30 19.61 -17.58
N LEU A 316 34.85 18.44 -18.04
CA LEU A 316 35.08 17.99 -19.42
C LEU A 316 33.95 18.35 -20.39
N ARG A 317 32.81 18.86 -19.90
CA ARG A 317 31.71 19.36 -20.76
C ARG A 317 31.77 20.87 -21.06
N GLY A 318 32.81 21.58 -20.59
CA GLY A 318 33.03 23.01 -20.84
C GLY A 318 34.01 23.33 -21.98
N ARG A 319 34.58 22.33 -22.67
CA ARG A 319 35.50 22.54 -23.80
C ARG A 319 35.26 21.52 -24.91
N GLY A 320 34.23 21.76 -25.70
CA GLY A 320 34.00 21.11 -26.98
C GLY A 320 32.97 21.95 -27.72
N ARG A 321 33.46 22.70 -28.71
CA ARG A 321 32.69 23.57 -29.61
C ARG A 321 31.61 22.80 -30.36
#